data_AF-A0A2R6KRV3-F1
#
_entry.id   AF-A0A2R6KRV3-F1
#
_cell.length_a   1.000
_cell.length_b   1.000
_cell.length_c   1.000
_cell.angle_alpha   90.00
_cell.angle_beta   90.00
_cell.angle_gamma   90.00
#
_symmetry.space_group_name_H-M   'P 1'
#
loop_
_entity.id
_entity.type
_entity.pdbx_description
1 polymer ?
#
loop_
_entity_poly.entity_id
_entity_poly.type
_entity_poly.pdbx_seq_one_letter_code
_entity_poly.pdbx_strand_id
1 'polypeptide(L)'
;MPAEQLESFLDNPAMREAVSIVFEQSSGGSEELQWGDVEDALSSGQWGRLIETGVLVSGGTGFAFANPERVEEILKQHGHLSDATDDVDEIESESWAWYDKAAGVATLALFTGYWNTGIRDLIASVDNIVLAPITDMFPFYAVIILLAVVTGFYSTVLQGRLIDREKLQAYQERMNELKERKEAAKERGDDEALEQVQEEQMEAAGGSLGMFKLQFRPTVWIMLITIPVFLWLRWKVRGGHLGVGETGIVVPLTGAVSWQEPLLGPVSTWIVWYFLCSMASRQIIQKTLNIQTSSASSS
;
A
#
# COMPACT_ATOMS: atom_id res chain seq x y z
N MET A 1 38.40 7.95 13.04
CA MET A 1 38.51 6.87 12.02
C MET A 1 38.17 7.46 10.65
N PRO A 2 38.80 7.05 9.54
CA PRO A 2 38.35 7.45 8.21
C PRO A 2 36.99 6.82 7.92
N ALA A 3 36.00 7.62 7.53
CA ALA A 3 34.60 7.19 7.35
C ALA A 3 34.44 5.98 6.41
N GLU A 4 35.31 5.86 5.41
CA GLU A 4 35.25 4.80 4.39
C GLU A 4 35.49 3.38 4.95
N GLN A 5 36.27 3.25 6.02
CA GLN A 5 36.58 1.94 6.61
C GLN A 5 35.39 1.37 7.40
N LEU A 6 34.61 2.23 8.06
CA LEU A 6 33.43 1.85 8.82
C LEU A 6 32.31 1.36 7.90
N GLU A 7 32.10 2.02 6.76
CA GLU A 7 31.10 1.61 5.76
C GLU A 7 31.46 0.24 5.16
N SER A 8 32.71 0.03 4.73
CA SER A 8 33.16 -1.26 4.19
C SER A 8 33.06 -2.42 5.20
N PHE A 9 33.18 -2.12 6.49
CA PHE A 9 33.10 -3.10 7.56
C PHE A 9 31.65 -3.48 7.88
N LEU A 10 30.74 -2.51 7.81
CA LEU A 10 29.31 -2.67 8.00
C LEU A 10 28.59 -3.24 6.76
N ASP A 11 29.26 -3.39 5.62
CA ASP A 11 28.75 -4.18 4.49
C ASP A 11 28.58 -5.67 4.84
N ASN A 12 29.34 -6.18 5.81
CA ASN A 12 29.20 -7.56 6.28
C ASN A 12 28.00 -7.71 7.22
N PRO A 13 26.99 -8.53 6.88
CA PRO A 13 25.76 -8.65 7.69
C PRO A 13 26.04 -9.12 9.13
N ALA A 14 27.01 -10.02 9.33
CA ALA A 14 27.35 -10.55 10.66
C ALA A 14 28.13 -9.54 11.54
N MET A 15 28.78 -8.54 10.93
CA MET A 15 29.39 -7.44 11.68
C MET A 15 28.39 -6.33 11.95
N ARG A 16 27.45 -6.10 11.04
CA ARG A 16 26.37 -5.12 11.22
C ARG A 16 25.44 -5.49 12.36
N GLU A 17 25.03 -6.76 12.43
CA GLU A 17 24.25 -7.32 13.54
C GLU A 17 25.02 -7.25 14.87
N ALA A 18 26.33 -7.53 14.84
CA ALA A 18 27.16 -7.39 16.02
C ALA A 18 27.23 -5.93 16.51
N VAL A 19 27.29 -4.97 15.60
CA VAL A 19 27.32 -3.53 15.95
C VAL A 19 25.97 -3.06 16.47
N SER A 20 24.84 -3.53 15.92
CA SER A 20 23.51 -3.15 16.43
C SER A 20 23.27 -3.65 17.85
N ILE A 21 23.64 -4.90 18.15
CA ILE A 21 23.53 -5.48 19.50
C ILE A 21 24.34 -4.67 20.51
N VAL A 22 25.59 -4.35 20.19
CA VAL A 22 26.45 -3.54 21.08
C VAL A 22 25.90 -2.12 21.24
N PHE A 23 25.32 -1.55 20.18
CA PHE A 23 24.74 -0.21 20.20
C PHE A 23 23.48 -0.13 21.08
N GLU A 24 22.62 -1.14 21.03
CA GLU A 24 21.45 -1.28 21.91
C GLU A 24 21.86 -1.49 23.37
N GLN A 25 22.81 -2.40 23.62
CA GLN A 25 23.27 -2.72 24.97
C GLN A 25 24.00 -1.53 25.64
N SER A 26 24.58 -0.62 24.85
CA SER A 26 25.26 0.60 25.34
C SER A 26 24.32 1.81 25.45
N SER A 27 23.00 1.58 25.48
CA SER A 27 21.99 2.64 25.57
C SER A 27 22.20 3.71 24.49
N GLY A 28 22.33 3.28 23.22
CA GLY A 28 22.57 4.17 22.09
C GLY A 28 24.01 4.67 21.96
N GLY A 29 24.98 3.86 22.43
CA GLY A 29 26.41 4.18 22.34
C GLY A 29 26.92 5.19 23.37
N SER A 30 26.16 5.44 24.44
CA SER A 30 26.50 6.40 25.50
C SER A 30 27.20 5.76 26.70
N GLU A 31 27.01 4.45 26.92
CA GLU A 31 27.60 3.70 28.02
C GLU A 31 28.85 2.90 27.61
N GLU A 32 29.82 2.78 28.51
CA GLU A 32 30.99 1.91 28.32
C GLU A 32 30.61 0.45 28.60
N LEU A 33 30.94 -0.45 27.68
CA LEU A 33 30.65 -1.88 27.79
C LEU A 33 31.91 -2.71 28.01
N GLN A 34 31.79 -3.78 28.79
CA GLN A 34 32.81 -4.82 28.93
C GLN A 34 32.39 -6.07 28.16
N TRP A 35 33.36 -6.95 27.90
CA TRP A 35 33.08 -8.23 27.23
C TRP A 35 31.99 -9.04 27.95
N GLY A 36 31.98 -9.02 29.30
CA GLY A 36 30.97 -9.72 30.09
C GLY A 36 29.54 -9.20 29.91
N ASP A 37 29.34 -8.00 29.39
CA ASP A 37 28.01 -7.43 29.16
C ASP A 37 27.40 -7.90 27.83
N VAL A 38 28.21 -8.48 26.94
CA VAL A 38 27.81 -8.84 25.57
C VAL A 38 28.19 -10.26 25.15
N GLU A 39 28.84 -11.02 26.04
CA GLU A 39 29.35 -12.37 25.74
C GLU A 39 28.26 -13.38 25.38
N ASP A 40 27.03 -13.15 25.86
CA ASP A 40 25.86 -13.99 25.54
C ASP A 40 25.32 -13.75 24.12
N ALA A 41 25.62 -12.59 23.52
CA ALA A 41 25.04 -12.15 22.25
C ALA A 41 26.08 -12.05 21.12
N LEU A 42 27.37 -12.02 21.44
CA LEU A 42 28.47 -11.87 20.47
C LEU A 42 29.50 -12.97 20.60
N SER A 43 30.16 -13.31 19.50
CA SER A 43 31.39 -14.11 19.59
C SER A 43 32.59 -13.25 19.96
N SER A 44 33.55 -13.84 20.68
CA SER A 44 34.81 -13.16 21.05
C SER A 44 35.59 -12.65 19.85
N GLY A 45 35.45 -13.32 18.69
CA GLY A 45 36.03 -12.88 17.42
C GLY A 45 35.31 -11.66 16.80
N GLN A 46 34.00 -11.50 17.00
CA GLN A 46 33.28 -10.28 16.59
C GLN A 46 33.68 -9.10 17.47
N TRP A 47 33.71 -9.29 18.79
CA TRP A 47 34.13 -8.27 19.75
C TRP A 47 35.57 -7.78 19.53
N GLY A 48 36.52 -8.72 19.34
CA GLY A 48 37.90 -8.38 19.03
C GLY A 48 38.04 -7.56 17.74
N ARG A 49 37.26 -7.88 16.71
CA ARG A 49 37.25 -7.12 15.44
C ARG A 49 36.69 -5.72 15.60
N LEU A 50 35.70 -5.50 16.48
CA LEU A 50 35.16 -4.16 16.74
C LEU A 50 36.21 -3.23 17.38
N ILE A 51 37.05 -3.79 18.25
CA ILE A 51 38.16 -3.06 18.88
C ILE A 51 39.31 -2.85 17.88
N GLU A 52 39.71 -3.89 17.14
CA GLU A 52 40.79 -3.82 16.15
C GLU A 52 40.49 -2.82 15.02
N THR A 53 39.22 -2.78 14.60
CA THR A 53 38.75 -1.88 13.55
C THR A 53 38.52 -0.45 14.08
N GLY A 54 38.64 -0.23 15.40
CA GLY A 54 38.50 1.09 16.01
C GLY A 54 37.06 1.61 16.04
N VAL A 55 36.07 0.72 15.92
CA VAL A 55 34.65 1.02 16.15
C VAL A 55 34.41 1.24 17.64
N LEU A 56 35.00 0.37 18.45
CA LEU A 56 35.08 0.47 19.90
C LEU A 56 36.46 0.96 20.33
N VAL A 57 36.50 1.96 21.20
CA VAL A 57 37.74 2.56 21.73
C VAL A 57 37.77 2.33 23.23
N SER A 58 38.97 2.06 23.76
CA SER A 58 39.18 1.88 25.20
C SER A 58 38.81 3.17 25.94
N GLY A 59 37.83 3.06 26.83
CA GLY A 59 37.43 4.08 27.80
C GLY A 59 38.13 3.89 29.14
N GLY A 60 37.55 4.48 30.20
CA GLY A 60 38.11 4.44 31.55
C GLY A 60 37.89 3.12 32.28
N THR A 61 36.75 2.47 32.01
CA THR A 61 36.30 1.23 32.68
C THR A 61 35.88 0.14 31.70
N GLY A 62 35.69 0.46 30.41
CA GLY A 62 35.32 -0.50 29.37
C GLY A 62 35.65 0.02 27.96
N PHE A 63 34.84 -0.35 26.98
CA PHE A 63 34.94 0.09 25.60
C PHE A 63 33.68 0.86 25.19
N ALA A 64 33.85 1.99 24.51
CA ALA A 64 32.75 2.83 24.01
C ALA A 64 32.87 3.07 22.51
N PHE A 65 31.77 3.44 21.86
CA PHE A 65 31.78 3.78 20.44
C PHE A 65 32.59 5.04 20.16
N ALA A 66 33.47 4.97 19.16
CA ALA A 66 34.29 6.11 18.75
C ALA A 66 33.45 7.31 18.27
N ASN A 67 32.33 7.02 17.60
CA ASN A 67 31.38 8.00 17.07
C ASN A 67 29.95 7.39 17.09
N PRO A 68 29.22 7.47 18.20
CA PRO A 68 27.91 6.83 18.34
C PRO A 68 26.89 7.38 17.32
N GLU A 69 26.86 8.71 17.12
CA GLU A 69 25.94 9.36 16.17
C GLU A 69 26.08 8.83 14.73
N ARG A 70 27.30 8.51 14.29
CA ARG A 70 27.54 8.00 12.94
C ARG A 70 27.22 6.51 12.80
N VAL A 71 27.44 5.74 13.87
CA VAL A 71 27.02 4.34 13.91
C VAL A 71 25.49 4.25 13.84
N GLU A 72 24.80 5.15 14.55
CA GLU A 72 23.34 5.28 14.50
C GLU A 72 22.84 5.57 13.08
N GLU A 73 23.42 6.57 12.40
CA GLU A 73 23.05 6.95 11.03
C GLU A 73 23.21 5.80 10.04
N ILE A 74 24.34 5.07 10.11
CA ILE A 74 24.61 3.96 9.20
C ILE A 74 23.68 2.78 9.49
N LEU A 75 23.39 2.48 10.75
CA LEU A 75 22.45 1.42 11.12
C LEU A 75 21.01 1.78 10.71
N LYS A 76 20.60 3.06 10.80
CA LYS A 76 19.32 3.55 10.26
C LYS A 76 19.23 3.40 8.74
N GLN A 77 20.30 3.75 8.01
CA GLN A 77 20.35 3.61 6.55
C GLN A 77 20.22 2.15 6.10
N HIS A 78 20.74 1.21 6.88
CA HIS A 78 20.70 -0.22 6.59
C HIS A 78 19.49 -0.95 7.20
N GLY A 79 18.56 -0.22 7.85
CA GLY A 79 17.35 -0.78 8.43
C GLY A 79 17.57 -1.65 9.67
N HIS A 80 18.68 -1.46 10.39
CA HIS A 80 19.02 -2.17 11.63
C HIS A 80 18.83 -1.33 12.90
N LEU A 81 18.51 -0.04 12.76
CA LEU A 81 17.89 0.74 13.82
C LEU A 81 16.58 1.26 13.27
N SER A 82 15.48 0.74 13.82
CA SER A 82 14.15 1.27 13.61
C SER A 82 14.09 2.69 14.22
N ASP A 83 13.50 3.64 13.50
CA ASP A 83 13.09 4.89 14.13
C ASP A 83 12.14 4.53 15.29
N ALA A 84 12.20 5.26 16.41
CA ALA A 84 11.37 5.00 17.59
C ALA A 84 9.85 5.23 17.34
N THR A 85 9.44 5.25 16.07
CA THR A 85 8.07 5.31 15.58
C THR A 85 7.64 4.05 14.81
N ASP A 86 8.51 3.07 14.58
CA ASP A 86 8.20 1.90 13.72
C ASP A 86 8.19 0.53 14.44
N ASP A 87 8.39 0.47 15.76
CA ASP A 87 8.21 -0.77 16.55
C ASP A 87 6.85 -0.79 17.29
N VAL A 88 5.79 -0.94 16.51
CA VAL A 88 4.52 -1.53 16.95
C VAL A 88 4.08 -2.51 15.86
N ASP A 89 4.88 -3.54 15.60
CA ASP A 89 4.54 -4.62 14.67
C ASP A 89 4.67 -5.96 15.39
N GLU A 90 3.78 -6.20 16.37
CA GLU A 90 3.45 -7.56 16.84
C GLU A 90 2.06 -7.98 16.36
N ILE A 91 1.74 -7.69 15.09
CA ILE A 91 0.85 -8.51 14.24
C ILE A 91 1.36 -8.34 12.81
N GLU A 92 2.22 -9.26 12.35
CA GLU A 92 2.84 -9.29 11.00
C GLU A 92 2.00 -8.60 9.90
N SER A 93 2.32 -7.33 9.67
CA SER A 93 1.88 -6.57 8.53
C SER A 93 2.72 -7.05 7.34
N GLU A 94 2.12 -7.74 6.36
CA GLU A 94 2.84 -8.12 5.14
C GLU A 94 3.40 -6.83 4.52
N SER A 95 4.72 -6.64 4.64
CA SER A 95 5.42 -5.53 4.00
C SER A 95 5.15 -5.59 2.49
N TRP A 96 4.83 -4.45 1.89
CA TRP A 96 4.49 -4.39 0.47
C TRP A 96 5.59 -5.06 -0.37
N ALA A 97 5.19 -5.98 -1.24
CA ALA A 97 6.13 -6.54 -2.19
C ALA A 97 6.71 -5.41 -3.06
N TRP A 98 7.94 -5.58 -3.55
CA TRP A 98 8.57 -4.55 -4.37
C TRP A 98 7.73 -4.21 -5.63
N TYR A 99 6.99 -5.19 -6.15
CA TYR A 99 6.03 -4.99 -7.24
C TYR A 99 4.85 -4.09 -6.85
N ASP A 100 4.35 -4.18 -5.62
CA ASP A 100 3.27 -3.32 -5.12
C ASP A 100 3.74 -1.87 -4.99
N LYS A 101 4.98 -1.67 -4.51
CA LYS A 101 5.63 -0.35 -4.47
C LYS A 101 5.84 0.22 -5.88
N ALA A 102 6.34 -0.59 -6.80
CA ALA A 102 6.52 -0.22 -8.20
C ALA A 102 5.18 0.16 -8.87
N ALA A 103 4.12 -0.61 -8.62
CA ALA A 103 2.77 -0.31 -9.07
C ALA A 103 2.26 1.02 -8.49
N GLY A 104 2.52 1.31 -7.21
CA GLY A 104 2.20 2.59 -6.58
C GLY A 104 2.87 3.78 -7.25
N VAL A 105 4.18 3.68 -7.47
CA VAL A 105 4.97 4.72 -8.16
C VAL A 105 4.47 4.90 -9.59
N ALA A 106 4.21 3.81 -10.32
CA ALA A 106 3.68 3.86 -11.68
C ALA A 106 2.30 4.52 -11.74
N THR A 107 1.39 4.18 -10.82
CA THR A 107 0.06 4.81 -10.71
C THR A 107 0.15 6.31 -10.46
N LEU A 108 1.01 6.73 -9.52
CA LEU A 108 1.24 8.15 -9.25
C LEU A 108 1.85 8.87 -10.44
N ALA A 109 2.79 8.23 -11.13
CA ALA A 109 3.39 8.77 -12.35
C ALA A 109 2.37 8.90 -13.48
N LEU A 110 1.46 7.93 -13.67
CA LEU A 110 0.38 8.02 -14.65
C LEU A 110 -0.61 9.14 -14.32
N PHE A 111 -0.97 9.27 -13.04
CA PHE A 111 -1.93 10.27 -12.57
C PHE A 111 -1.39 11.70 -12.72
N THR A 112 -0.18 11.96 -12.23
CA THR A 112 0.48 13.27 -12.32
C THR A 112 1.01 13.56 -13.73
N GLY A 113 1.48 12.52 -14.39
CA GLY A 113 2.05 12.57 -15.73
C GLY A 113 1.05 12.77 -16.85
N TYR A 114 -0.25 12.64 -16.60
CA TYR A 114 -1.28 12.98 -17.58
C TYR A 114 -1.20 14.45 -18.06
N TRP A 115 -0.67 15.36 -17.24
CA TRP A 115 -0.40 16.73 -17.67
C TRP A 115 0.75 16.84 -18.69
N ASN A 116 1.58 15.81 -18.81
CA ASN A 116 2.66 15.73 -19.77
C ASN A 116 2.21 14.95 -21.03
N THR A 117 2.51 15.48 -22.21
CA THR A 117 2.20 14.84 -23.48
C THR A 117 2.87 13.48 -23.64
N GLY A 118 4.08 13.28 -23.09
CA GLY A 118 4.82 12.01 -23.26
C GLY A 118 4.13 10.80 -22.64
N ILE A 119 3.53 10.95 -21.45
CA ILE A 119 2.81 9.84 -20.78
C ILE A 119 1.47 9.59 -21.47
N ARG A 120 0.79 10.66 -21.91
CA ARG A 120 -0.42 10.53 -22.73
C ARG A 120 -0.15 9.78 -24.04
N ASP A 121 0.96 10.07 -24.70
CA ASP A 121 1.34 9.45 -25.98
C ASP A 121 1.76 7.99 -25.79
N LEU A 122 2.43 7.66 -24.66
CA LEU A 122 2.73 6.28 -24.28
C LEU A 122 1.45 5.45 -24.08
N ILE A 123 0.50 5.99 -23.30
CA ILE A 123 -0.81 5.35 -23.07
C ILE A 123 -1.55 5.17 -24.39
N ALA A 124 -1.64 6.23 -25.20
CA ALA A 124 -2.28 6.17 -26.52
C ALA A 124 -1.61 5.16 -27.46
N SER A 125 -0.29 4.99 -27.40
CA SER A 125 0.44 3.99 -28.19
C SER A 125 0.10 2.56 -27.78
N VAL A 126 0.17 2.25 -26.48
CA VAL A 126 -0.16 0.93 -25.94
C VAL A 126 -1.62 0.58 -26.25
N ASP A 127 -2.53 1.52 -26.00
CA ASP A 127 -3.94 1.32 -26.26
C ASP A 127 -4.25 1.23 -27.75
N ASN A 128 -3.55 1.95 -28.64
CA ASN A 128 -3.75 1.77 -30.08
C ASN A 128 -3.31 0.38 -30.55
N ILE A 129 -2.26 -0.22 -29.98
CA ILE A 129 -1.85 -1.57 -30.36
C ILE A 129 -2.87 -2.62 -29.90
N VAL A 130 -3.42 -2.46 -28.70
CA VAL A 130 -4.31 -3.46 -28.07
C VAL A 130 -5.78 -3.23 -28.43
N LEU A 131 -6.24 -1.98 -28.38
CA LEU A 131 -7.64 -1.60 -28.53
C LEU A 131 -8.01 -1.20 -29.97
N ALA A 132 -7.10 -0.76 -30.83
CA ALA A 132 -7.47 -0.41 -32.21
C ALA A 132 -8.13 -1.56 -32.99
N PRO A 133 -7.61 -2.80 -32.95
CA PRO A 133 -8.27 -3.93 -33.62
C PRO A 133 -9.69 -4.19 -33.11
N ILE A 134 -9.95 -3.87 -31.84
CA ILE A 134 -11.24 -4.04 -31.17
C ILE A 134 -12.19 -2.91 -31.58
N THR A 135 -11.71 -1.66 -31.59
CA THR A 135 -12.53 -0.50 -32.00
C THR A 135 -12.87 -0.49 -33.48
N ASP A 136 -12.04 -1.11 -34.32
CA ASP A 136 -12.33 -1.23 -35.75
C ASP A 136 -13.39 -2.31 -36.04
N MET A 137 -13.55 -3.27 -35.13
CA MET A 137 -14.47 -4.39 -35.27
C MET A 137 -15.81 -4.19 -34.56
N PHE A 138 -15.81 -3.46 -33.45
CA PHE A 138 -16.97 -3.28 -32.59
C PHE A 138 -17.35 -1.80 -32.45
N PRO A 139 -18.66 -1.50 -32.38
CA PRO A 139 -19.11 -0.14 -32.14
C PRO A 139 -18.66 0.35 -30.76
N PHE A 140 -18.39 1.66 -30.63
CA PHE A 140 -17.84 2.24 -29.42
C PHE A 140 -18.57 1.87 -28.12
N TYR A 141 -19.92 1.80 -28.12
CA TYR A 141 -20.68 1.38 -26.93
C TYR A 141 -20.37 -0.06 -26.49
N ALA A 142 -20.12 -0.97 -27.44
CA ALA A 142 -19.77 -2.36 -27.17
C ALA A 142 -18.34 -2.47 -26.63
N VAL A 143 -17.43 -1.61 -27.12
CA VAL A 143 -16.07 -1.48 -26.55
C VAL A 143 -16.13 -1.05 -25.09
N ILE A 144 -16.99 -0.08 -24.74
CA ILE A 144 -17.18 0.33 -23.34
C ILE A 144 -17.68 -0.82 -22.48
N ILE A 145 -18.66 -1.59 -22.97
CA ILE A 145 -19.19 -2.77 -22.25
C ILE A 145 -18.07 -3.81 -22.04
N LEU A 146 -17.30 -4.12 -23.09
CA LEU A 146 -16.18 -5.05 -23.01
C LEU A 146 -15.15 -4.59 -21.95
N LEU A 147 -14.76 -3.32 -22.00
CA LEU A 147 -13.83 -2.72 -21.03
C LEU A 147 -14.39 -2.77 -19.61
N ALA A 148 -15.68 -2.51 -19.41
CA ALA A 148 -16.33 -2.58 -18.11
C ALA A 148 -16.39 -4.03 -17.57
N VAL A 149 -16.61 -5.02 -18.44
CA VAL A 149 -16.57 -6.44 -18.07
C VAL A 149 -15.15 -6.85 -17.69
N VAL A 150 -14.15 -6.52 -18.51
CA VAL A 150 -12.74 -6.85 -18.24
C VAL A 150 -12.25 -6.16 -16.97
N THR A 151 -12.52 -4.87 -16.82
CA THR A 151 -12.14 -4.10 -15.62
C THR A 151 -12.85 -4.63 -14.38
N GLY A 152 -14.14 -4.95 -14.47
CA GLY A 152 -14.89 -5.55 -13.36
C GLY A 152 -14.36 -6.93 -12.97
N PHE A 153 -13.97 -7.74 -13.97
CA PHE A 153 -13.42 -9.07 -13.76
C PHE A 153 -12.06 -8.99 -13.07
N TYR A 154 -11.14 -8.19 -13.64
CA TYR A 154 -9.84 -7.95 -13.06
C TYR A 154 -9.97 -7.39 -11.64
N SER A 155 -10.79 -6.35 -11.43
CA SER A 155 -11.03 -5.74 -10.12
C SER A 155 -11.50 -6.78 -9.10
N THR A 156 -12.38 -7.69 -9.50
CA THR A 156 -12.87 -8.75 -8.62
C THR A 156 -11.80 -9.80 -8.32
N VAL A 157 -11.06 -10.25 -9.33
CA VAL A 157 -9.94 -11.21 -9.14
C VAL A 157 -8.88 -10.62 -8.22
N LEU A 158 -8.55 -9.36 -8.42
CA LEU A 158 -7.54 -8.64 -7.68
C LEU A 158 -7.96 -8.40 -6.23
N GLN A 159 -9.22 -8.03 -6.00
CA GLN A 159 -9.81 -7.98 -4.66
C GLN A 159 -9.81 -9.37 -4.00
N GLY A 160 -10.13 -10.42 -4.75
CA GLY A 160 -10.11 -11.79 -4.23
C GLY A 160 -8.72 -12.30 -3.86
N ARG A 161 -7.66 -11.87 -4.56
CA ARG A 161 -6.29 -12.30 -4.33
C ARG A 161 -5.52 -11.44 -3.32
N LEU A 162 -5.77 -10.14 -3.30
CA LEU A 162 -4.99 -9.18 -2.51
C LEU A 162 -5.66 -8.79 -1.19
N ILE A 163 -6.96 -9.11 -1.01
CA ILE A 163 -7.65 -8.90 0.28
C ILE A 163 -7.58 -10.20 1.06
N ASP A 164 -6.85 -10.16 2.17
CA ASP A 164 -6.87 -11.20 3.18
C ASP A 164 -8.16 -11.08 3.99
N ARG A 165 -9.08 -12.02 3.78
CA ARG A 165 -10.38 -12.01 4.46
C ARG A 165 -10.29 -12.50 5.90
N GLU A 166 -9.33 -13.36 6.21
CA GLU A 166 -9.14 -13.90 7.55
C GLU A 166 -8.64 -12.80 8.47
N LYS A 167 -7.62 -12.03 8.03
CA LYS A 167 -7.15 -10.85 8.77
C LYS A 167 -8.25 -9.81 8.95
N LEU A 168 -9.07 -9.60 7.92
CA LEU A 168 -10.18 -8.64 8.00
C LEU A 168 -11.28 -9.10 8.97
N GLN A 169 -11.57 -10.40 9.04
CA GLN A 169 -12.52 -10.97 10.00
C GLN A 169 -11.99 -10.90 11.43
N ALA A 170 -10.73 -11.31 11.66
CA ALA A 170 -10.10 -11.25 12.98
C ALA A 170 -10.07 -9.81 13.54
N TYR A 171 -9.82 -8.82 12.68
CA TYR A 171 -9.88 -7.41 13.07
C TYR A 171 -11.31 -6.95 13.41
N GLN A 172 -12.31 -7.36 12.61
CA GLN A 172 -13.71 -7.05 12.89
C GLN A 172 -14.17 -7.66 14.23
N GLU A 173 -13.77 -8.89 14.52
CA GLU A 173 -14.07 -9.58 15.78
C GLU A 173 -13.47 -8.82 16.98
N ARG A 174 -12.17 -8.51 16.93
CA ARG A 174 -11.51 -7.73 17.99
C ARG A 174 -12.18 -6.37 18.20
N MET A 175 -12.53 -5.68 17.13
CA MET A 175 -13.20 -4.38 17.22
C MET A 175 -14.60 -4.48 17.83
N ASN A 176 -15.34 -5.57 17.56
CA ASN A 176 -16.64 -5.81 18.16
C ASN A 176 -16.52 -6.16 19.65
N GLU A 177 -15.54 -7.00 20.01
CA GLU A 177 -15.25 -7.34 21.41
C GLU A 177 -14.88 -6.10 22.23
N LEU A 178 -14.03 -5.22 21.68
CA LEU A 178 -13.67 -3.95 22.32
C LEU A 178 -14.87 -3.01 22.48
N LYS A 179 -15.81 -3.00 21.53
CA LYS A 179 -17.05 -2.21 21.66
C LYS A 179 -17.95 -2.76 22.76
N GLU A 180 -18.12 -4.08 22.82
CA GLU A 180 -18.94 -4.73 23.84
C GLU A 180 -18.34 -4.54 25.24
N ARG A 181 -17.02 -4.70 25.40
CA ARG A 181 -16.32 -4.41 26.66
C ARG A 181 -16.49 -2.96 27.10
N LYS A 182 -16.41 -2.01 26.16
CA LYS A 182 -16.62 -0.58 26.43
C LYS A 182 -18.05 -0.30 26.88
N GLU A 183 -19.04 -0.88 26.22
CA GLU A 183 -20.45 -0.72 26.58
C GLU A 183 -20.74 -1.31 27.97
N ALA A 184 -20.23 -2.52 28.25
CA ALA A 184 -20.35 -3.14 29.57
C ALA A 184 -19.61 -2.38 30.69
N ALA A 185 -18.46 -1.78 30.42
CA ALA A 185 -17.76 -0.91 31.39
C ALA A 185 -18.53 0.39 31.65
N LYS A 186 -19.10 0.99 30.58
CA LYS A 186 -19.94 2.18 30.67
C LYS A 186 -21.23 1.96 31.44
N GLU A 187 -21.89 0.82 31.23
CA GLU A 187 -23.11 0.45 31.98
C GLU A 187 -22.83 0.22 33.46
N ARG A 188 -21.64 -0.31 33.79
CA ARG A 188 -21.18 -0.52 35.17
C ARG A 188 -20.69 0.77 35.84
N GLY A 189 -20.49 1.85 35.09
CA GLY A 189 -19.95 3.12 35.59
C GLY A 189 -18.51 2.99 36.09
N ASP A 190 -17.75 2.06 35.50
CA ASP A 190 -16.36 1.78 35.86
C ASP A 190 -15.43 2.59 34.95
N ASP A 191 -15.01 3.76 35.45
CA ASP A 191 -14.16 4.70 34.71
C ASP A 191 -12.74 4.14 34.46
N GLU A 192 -12.23 3.29 35.34
CA GLU A 192 -10.91 2.66 35.19
C GLU A 192 -10.92 1.60 34.09
N ALA A 193 -11.96 0.76 34.05
CA ALA A 193 -12.17 -0.19 32.97
C ALA A 193 -12.42 0.51 31.62
N LEU A 194 -13.08 1.68 31.64
CA LEU A 194 -13.29 2.49 30.43
C LEU A 194 -11.99 3.11 29.88
N GLU A 195 -11.05 3.49 30.74
CA GLU A 195 -9.72 3.97 30.33
C GLU A 195 -8.90 2.83 29.72
N GLN A 196 -8.86 1.65 30.36
CA GLN A 196 -8.14 0.49 29.83
C GLN A 196 -8.67 0.07 28.44
N VAL A 197 -9.99 0.02 28.25
CA VAL A 197 -10.58 -0.31 26.94
C VAL A 197 -10.34 0.79 25.89
N GLN A 198 -10.21 2.06 26.30
CA GLN A 198 -9.83 3.13 25.38
C GLN A 198 -8.37 3.03 24.94
N GLU A 199 -7.48 2.65 25.84
CA GLU A 199 -6.07 2.41 25.54
C GLU A 199 -5.90 1.23 24.58
N GLU A 200 -6.58 0.10 24.84
CA GLU A 200 -6.65 -1.04 23.91
C GLU A 200 -7.25 -0.63 22.53
N GLN A 201 -8.26 0.26 22.51
CA GLN A 201 -8.80 0.81 21.26
C GLN A 201 -7.78 1.69 20.52
N MET A 202 -6.95 2.43 21.24
CA MET A 202 -5.90 3.27 20.65
C MET A 202 -4.75 2.44 20.09
N GLU A 203 -4.37 1.36 20.77
CA GLU A 203 -3.39 0.37 20.29
C GLU A 203 -3.90 -0.37 19.04
N ALA A 204 -5.16 -0.85 19.08
CA ALA A 204 -5.82 -1.44 17.92
C ALA A 204 -6.04 -0.43 16.77
N ALA A 205 -6.16 0.87 17.09
CA ALA A 205 -6.20 1.94 16.11
C ALA A 205 -4.82 2.21 15.50
N GLY A 206 -3.72 2.08 16.25
CA GLY A 206 -2.35 2.09 15.72
C GLY A 206 -2.13 0.99 14.68
N GLY A 207 -2.66 -0.21 14.94
CA GLY A 207 -2.74 -1.32 13.97
C GLY A 207 -3.60 -1.06 12.73
N SER A 208 -4.36 0.04 12.67
CA SER A 208 -5.15 0.43 11.48
C SER A 208 -4.27 0.77 10.28
N LEU A 209 -2.99 1.08 10.48
CA LEU A 209 -2.03 1.27 9.39
C LEU A 209 -1.86 -0.01 8.56
N GLY A 210 -1.92 -1.18 9.22
CA GLY A 210 -1.94 -2.49 8.56
C GLY A 210 -3.20 -2.69 7.71
N MET A 211 -4.37 -2.31 8.25
CA MET A 211 -5.63 -2.35 7.49
C MET A 211 -5.61 -1.40 6.28
N PHE A 212 -5.02 -0.21 6.44
CA PHE A 212 -4.81 0.72 5.34
C PHE A 212 -3.94 0.09 4.26
N LYS A 213 -2.78 -0.50 4.61
CA LYS A 213 -1.92 -1.21 3.64
C LYS A 213 -2.70 -2.31 2.89
N LEU A 214 -3.54 -3.09 3.59
CA LEU A 214 -4.37 -4.15 3.01
C LEU A 214 -5.44 -3.61 2.04
N GLN A 215 -6.04 -2.45 2.31
CA GLN A 215 -7.02 -1.81 1.40
C GLN A 215 -6.34 -1.05 0.26
N PHE A 216 -5.15 -0.50 0.48
CA PHE A 216 -4.42 0.28 -0.52
C PHE A 216 -3.84 -0.60 -1.60
N ARG A 217 -3.35 -1.80 -1.26
CA ARG A 217 -2.77 -2.75 -2.23
C ARG A 217 -3.72 -3.03 -3.41
N PRO A 218 -4.95 -3.54 -3.23
CA PRO A 218 -5.87 -3.73 -4.34
C PRO A 218 -6.26 -2.41 -5.01
N THR A 219 -6.40 -1.32 -4.26
CA THR A 219 -6.81 -0.02 -4.81
C THR A 219 -5.77 0.53 -5.79
N VAL A 220 -4.49 0.52 -5.44
CA VAL A 220 -3.39 0.98 -6.29
C VAL A 220 -3.32 0.17 -7.58
N TRP A 221 -3.44 -1.16 -7.49
CA TRP A 221 -3.41 -2.01 -8.67
C TRP A 221 -4.64 -1.86 -9.56
N ILE A 222 -5.84 -1.63 -8.98
CA ILE A 222 -7.04 -1.29 -9.75
C ILE A 222 -6.83 0.03 -10.47
N MET A 223 -6.29 1.04 -9.78
CA MET A 223 -6.02 2.36 -10.37
C MET A 223 -4.97 2.29 -11.47
N LEU A 224 -3.91 1.50 -11.30
CA LEU A 224 -2.84 1.32 -12.29
C LEU A 224 -3.39 0.95 -13.67
N ILE A 225 -4.44 0.13 -13.72
CA ILE A 225 -5.07 -0.33 -14.96
C ILE A 225 -6.26 0.54 -15.35
N THR A 226 -7.05 1.00 -14.36
CA THR A 226 -8.24 1.81 -14.63
C THR A 226 -7.87 3.20 -15.17
N ILE A 227 -6.78 3.80 -14.69
CA ILE A 227 -6.37 5.15 -15.10
C ILE A 227 -6.03 5.20 -16.60
N PRO A 228 -5.13 4.37 -17.15
CA PRO A 228 -4.85 4.35 -18.59
C PRO A 228 -6.11 4.18 -19.44
N VAL A 229 -6.95 3.19 -19.11
CA VAL A 229 -8.21 2.92 -19.81
C VAL A 229 -9.14 4.13 -19.79
N PHE A 230 -9.30 4.77 -18.63
CA PHE A 230 -10.15 5.94 -18.47
C PHE A 230 -9.61 7.16 -19.22
N LEU A 231 -8.29 7.38 -19.18
CA LEU A 231 -7.63 8.47 -19.91
C LEU A 231 -7.76 8.30 -21.42
N TRP A 232 -7.57 7.08 -21.92
CA TRP A 232 -7.78 6.75 -23.33
C TRP A 232 -9.23 6.99 -23.75
N LEU A 233 -10.20 6.55 -22.96
CA LEU A 233 -11.61 6.71 -23.25
C LEU A 233 -12.00 8.20 -23.29
N ARG A 234 -11.49 8.99 -22.34
CA ARG A 234 -11.61 10.45 -22.36
C ARG A 234 -10.97 11.07 -23.60
N TRP A 235 -9.78 10.61 -23.99
CA TRP A 235 -9.07 11.10 -25.17
C TRP A 235 -9.83 10.79 -26.47
N LYS A 236 -10.31 9.56 -26.65
CA LYS A 236 -11.15 9.15 -27.79
C LYS A 236 -12.43 9.97 -27.87
N VAL A 237 -13.15 10.13 -26.76
CA VAL A 237 -14.41 10.87 -26.72
C VAL A 237 -14.21 12.36 -26.96
N ARG A 238 -13.18 12.98 -26.35
CA ARG A 238 -12.93 14.42 -26.44
C ARG A 238 -12.18 14.84 -27.71
N GLY A 239 -11.32 13.97 -28.23
CA GLY A 239 -10.51 14.22 -29.41
C GLY A 239 -11.27 14.10 -30.73
N GLY A 240 -12.54 13.69 -30.71
CA GLY A 240 -13.34 13.54 -31.92
C GLY A 240 -12.87 12.39 -32.82
N HIS A 241 -12.13 11.43 -32.25
CA HIS A 241 -11.57 10.26 -32.95
C HIS A 241 -12.53 9.06 -32.98
N LEU A 242 -13.82 9.34 -32.78
CA LEU A 242 -14.91 8.38 -32.93
C LEU A 242 -15.26 8.35 -34.42
N GLY A 243 -15.53 7.16 -34.97
CA GLY A 243 -15.87 7.01 -36.39
C GLY A 243 -17.06 7.89 -36.78
N VAL A 244 -17.12 8.32 -38.03
CA VAL A 244 -18.24 9.12 -38.57
C VAL A 244 -19.52 8.27 -38.49
N GLY A 245 -20.27 8.38 -37.38
CA GLY A 245 -21.43 7.54 -37.06
C GLY A 245 -21.48 7.04 -35.62
N GLU A 246 -20.37 7.15 -34.86
CA GLU A 246 -20.29 6.71 -33.46
C GLU A 246 -20.37 7.88 -32.47
N THR A 247 -20.90 9.02 -32.91
CA THR A 247 -20.92 10.26 -32.13
C THR A 247 -21.88 10.23 -30.95
N GLY A 248 -22.74 9.22 -30.85
CA GLY A 248 -23.73 9.11 -29.78
C GLY A 248 -24.34 7.72 -29.61
N ILE A 249 -25.14 7.58 -28.56
CA ILE A 249 -25.93 6.41 -28.26
C ILE A 249 -27.40 6.82 -28.13
N VAL A 250 -28.32 5.94 -28.54
CA VAL A 250 -29.75 6.16 -28.31
C VAL A 250 -30.10 5.60 -26.95
N VAL A 251 -30.40 6.48 -26.00
CA VAL A 251 -30.85 6.09 -24.66
C VAL A 251 -32.37 6.18 -24.55
N PRO A 252 -33.04 5.24 -23.84
CA PRO A 252 -34.50 5.21 -23.75
C PRO A 252 -35.15 6.44 -23.13
N LEU A 253 -34.43 7.18 -22.29
CA LEU A 253 -34.94 8.31 -21.52
C LEU A 253 -34.87 9.66 -22.26
N THR A 254 -33.86 9.86 -23.11
CA THR A 254 -33.60 11.18 -23.75
C THR A 254 -33.37 11.10 -25.27
N GLY A 255 -33.39 9.91 -25.87
CA GLY A 255 -33.22 9.73 -27.32
C GLY A 255 -31.75 9.66 -27.75
N ALA A 256 -31.45 10.10 -28.97
CA ALA A 256 -30.08 10.13 -29.50
C ALA A 256 -29.28 11.25 -28.82
N VAL A 257 -28.32 10.87 -27.98
CA VAL A 257 -27.44 11.81 -27.26
C VAL A 257 -25.99 11.60 -27.71
N SER A 258 -25.25 12.70 -27.86
CA SER A 258 -23.82 12.58 -28.15
C SER A 258 -23.04 12.15 -26.90
N TRP A 259 -21.87 11.56 -27.10
CA TRP A 259 -21.03 11.11 -25.98
C TRP A 259 -20.56 12.27 -25.09
N GLN A 260 -20.40 13.46 -25.68
CA GLN A 260 -19.93 14.66 -24.99
C GLN A 260 -21.06 15.43 -24.30
N GLU A 261 -22.31 15.23 -24.71
CA GLU A 261 -23.46 15.87 -24.11
C GLU A 261 -23.65 15.46 -22.64
N PRO A 262 -24.11 16.39 -21.78
CA PRO A 262 -24.53 16.06 -20.43
C PRO A 262 -25.84 15.26 -20.46
N LEU A 263 -25.84 14.06 -19.89
CA LEU A 263 -27.02 13.20 -19.83
C LEU A 263 -27.76 13.30 -18.48
N LEU A 264 -27.00 13.30 -17.38
CA LEU A 264 -27.52 13.39 -16.02
C LEU A 264 -26.74 14.48 -15.27
N GLY A 265 -27.36 15.65 -15.11
CA GLY A 265 -26.72 16.81 -14.49
C GLY A 265 -25.49 17.29 -15.28
N PRO A 266 -24.37 17.68 -14.63
CA PRO A 266 -23.15 18.13 -15.31
C PRO A 266 -22.29 16.97 -15.86
N VAL A 267 -22.77 15.72 -15.79
CA VAL A 267 -21.98 14.53 -16.13
C VAL A 267 -22.21 14.11 -17.58
N SER A 268 -21.13 14.02 -18.37
CA SER A 268 -21.18 13.62 -19.78
C SER A 268 -21.71 12.19 -19.97
N THR A 269 -22.43 11.94 -21.07
CA THR A 269 -23.02 10.66 -21.46
C THR A 269 -22.05 9.48 -21.37
N TRP A 270 -20.81 9.65 -21.83
CA TRP A 270 -19.81 8.57 -21.77
C TRP A 270 -19.46 8.14 -20.34
N ILE A 271 -19.42 9.10 -19.40
CA ILE A 271 -19.14 8.82 -17.98
C ILE A 271 -20.32 8.06 -17.38
N VAL A 272 -21.55 8.51 -17.66
CA VAL A 272 -22.77 7.85 -17.19
C VAL A 272 -22.83 6.42 -17.71
N TRP A 273 -22.58 6.22 -19.01
CA TRP A 273 -22.60 4.90 -19.63
C TRP A 273 -21.51 3.98 -19.09
N TYR A 274 -20.28 4.48 -18.95
CA TYR A 274 -19.17 3.74 -18.34
C TYR A 274 -19.50 3.35 -16.89
N PHE A 275 -20.02 4.28 -16.09
CA PHE A 275 -20.39 4.03 -14.70
C PHE A 275 -21.51 2.99 -14.60
N LEU A 276 -22.55 3.10 -15.43
CA LEU A 276 -23.66 2.15 -15.46
C LEU A 276 -23.17 0.75 -15.84
N CYS A 277 -22.34 0.63 -16.88
CA CYS A 277 -21.75 -0.64 -17.29
C CYS A 277 -20.82 -1.21 -16.22
N SER A 278 -19.98 -0.38 -15.60
CA SER A 278 -19.05 -0.78 -14.54
C SER A 278 -19.79 -1.27 -13.29
N MET A 279 -20.84 -0.56 -12.87
CA MET A 279 -21.67 -0.94 -11.73
C MET A 279 -22.43 -2.25 -12.01
N ALA A 280 -23.00 -2.40 -13.21
CA ALA A 280 -23.69 -3.62 -13.62
C ALA A 280 -22.72 -4.82 -13.70
N SER A 281 -21.55 -4.63 -14.32
CA SER A 281 -20.48 -5.63 -14.39
C SER A 281 -20.06 -6.08 -12.99
N ARG A 282 -19.81 -5.13 -12.08
CA ARG A 282 -19.46 -5.45 -10.69
C ARG A 282 -20.54 -6.27 -10.00
N GLN A 283 -21.81 -5.90 -10.15
CA GLN A 283 -22.92 -6.67 -9.57
C GLN A 283 -23.04 -8.07 -10.15
N ILE A 284 -22.92 -8.22 -11.48
CA ILE A 284 -22.98 -9.53 -12.16
C ILE A 284 -21.84 -10.41 -11.68
N ILE A 285 -20.62 -9.87 -11.61
CA ILE A 285 -19.42 -10.63 -11.23
C ILE A 285 -19.47 -11.03 -9.76
N GLN A 286 -19.92 -10.13 -8.87
CA GLN A 286 -20.13 -10.46 -7.45
C GLN A 286 -21.16 -11.58 -7.27
N LYS A 287 -22.28 -11.52 -8.01
CA LYS A 287 -23.32 -12.56 -7.97
C LYS A 287 -22.84 -13.89 -8.54
N THR A 288 -22.13 -13.88 -9.66
CA THR A 288 -21.67 -15.10 -10.36
C THR A 288 -20.54 -15.80 -9.63
N LEU A 289 -19.62 -15.07 -9.01
CA LEU A 289 -18.55 -15.64 -8.19
C LEU A 289 -19.00 -16.00 -6.77
N ASN A 290 -20.31 -15.86 -6.46
CA ASN A 290 -20.88 -16.03 -5.13
C ASN A 290 -20.02 -15.40 -4.03
N ILE A 291 -19.39 -14.27 -4.34
CA ILE A 291 -18.69 -13.46 -3.36
C ILE A 291 -19.78 -12.72 -2.61
N GLN A 292 -20.46 -13.44 -1.72
CA GLN A 292 -21.10 -12.82 -0.60
C GLN A 292 -19.97 -12.16 0.17
N THR A 293 -19.87 -10.83 0.10
CA THR A 293 -19.53 -10.08 1.30
C THR A 293 -20.69 -10.34 2.26
N SER A 294 -20.69 -11.52 2.87
CA SER A 294 -21.59 -11.84 3.97
C SER A 294 -21.14 -10.95 5.11
N SER A 295 -21.78 -9.79 5.22
CA SER A 295 -22.07 -9.24 6.52
C SER A 295 -23.51 -9.60 6.79
N ALA A 296 -23.66 -10.62 7.63
CA ALA A 296 -24.81 -10.85 8.50
C ALA A 296 -25.70 -9.59 8.66
N SER A 297 -26.86 -9.61 8.02
CA SER A 297 -28.05 -9.08 8.67
C SER A 297 -28.61 -10.24 9.48
N SER A 298 -28.01 -10.46 10.65
CA SER A 298 -28.67 -11.15 11.75
C SER A 298 -29.04 -10.11 12.77
N SER A 299 -30.34 -10.00 13.02
CA SER A 299 -31.07 -9.12 13.95
C SER A 299 -31.62 -7.84 13.32
#